data_AF-A0A1G2UQH2-F1
#
_entry.id   AF-A0A1G2UQH2-F1
#
_cell.length_a   1.000
_cell.length_b   1.000
_cell.length_c   1.000
_cell.angle_alpha   90.00
_cell.angle_beta   90.00
_cell.angle_gamma   90.00
#
_symmetry.space_group_name_H-M   'P 1'
#
loop_
_entity.id
_entity.type
_entity.pdbx_description
1 polymer ?
#
loop_
_entity_poly.entity_id
_entity_poly.type
_entity_poly.pdbx_seq_one_letter_code
_entity_poly.pdbx_strand_id
1 'polypeptide(L)'
;MILKKSGHRFEDLIFGCHSSGDNLVRRFKNGRANFQEDIKKVIENHFGPEYPNTPIGKSLYLIVKRELEHSGINSEGLLFLSTINTKVDLRHYTDGFFYLPSVPTHPVTLDVFNIDPEVLENLRNSWVKNFEGEVYSGTNFQSDLSSYKNGMSEWNRQKKGSKELFQIESIEPSDFRKHGHHRGRPENHFILTPYDVGTSQRRKEFARMVARYFVKVRHQMSQQRH
;
A
#
# COMPACT_ATOMS: atom_id res chain seq x y z
N MET A 1 -0.51 -4.13 -22.51
CA MET A 1 -1.22 -3.19 -21.61
C MET A 1 -0.41 -1.89 -21.62
N ILE A 2 -0.95 -0.78 -22.12
CA ILE A 2 -0.16 0.45 -22.29
C ILE A 2 0.24 0.98 -20.90
N LEU A 3 1.53 0.99 -20.62
CA LEU A 3 2.15 1.65 -19.48
C LEU A 3 1.87 3.15 -19.56
N LYS A 4 1.16 3.67 -18.57
CA LYS A 4 0.70 5.06 -18.56
C LYS A 4 1.47 5.85 -17.49
N LYS A 5 2.26 6.81 -17.98
CA LYS A 5 3.32 7.65 -17.36
C LYS A 5 2.92 8.57 -16.16
N SER A 6 1.93 8.26 -15.33
CA SER A 6 1.71 9.04 -14.09
C SER A 6 1.18 8.20 -12.93
N GLY A 7 1.71 8.41 -11.71
CA GLY A 7 1.26 7.72 -10.49
C GLY A 7 -0.25 7.86 -10.23
N HIS A 8 -0.80 9.05 -10.48
CA HIS A 8 -2.23 9.37 -10.34
C HIS A 8 -3.15 8.44 -11.13
N ARG A 9 -2.71 7.92 -12.29
CA ARG A 9 -3.54 7.01 -13.09
C ARG A 9 -3.73 5.65 -12.44
N PHE A 10 -2.78 5.22 -11.60
CA PHE A 10 -2.93 3.96 -10.90
C PHE A 10 -3.83 4.12 -9.67
N GLU A 11 -3.71 5.23 -8.95
CA GLU A 11 -4.67 5.64 -7.91
C GLU A 11 -6.11 5.66 -8.45
N ASP A 12 -6.35 6.32 -9.60
CA ASP A 12 -7.68 6.37 -10.24
C ASP A 12 -8.23 4.97 -10.58
N LEU A 13 -7.39 4.05 -11.02
CA LEU A 13 -7.81 2.68 -11.36
C LEU A 13 -8.28 1.88 -10.14
N ILE A 14 -7.69 2.12 -8.97
CA ILE A 14 -8.02 1.42 -7.73
C ILE A 14 -9.13 2.14 -6.99
N PHE A 15 -8.97 3.44 -6.76
CA PHE A 15 -9.79 4.23 -5.86
C PHE A 15 -10.81 5.13 -6.55
N GLY A 16 -10.69 5.36 -7.87
CA GLY A 16 -11.56 6.27 -8.62
C GLY A 16 -11.26 7.74 -8.37
N CYS A 17 -10.15 8.04 -7.68
CA CYS A 17 -9.65 9.37 -7.40
C CYS A 17 -8.12 9.32 -7.28
N HIS A 18 -7.49 10.50 -7.34
CA HIS A 18 -6.04 10.68 -7.19
C HIS A 18 -5.70 11.89 -6.32
N SER A 19 -4.47 11.91 -5.80
CA SER A 19 -3.98 12.97 -4.93
C SER A 19 -3.86 14.30 -5.68
N SER A 20 -4.28 15.38 -5.02
CA SER A 20 -4.10 16.76 -5.50
C SER A 20 -2.71 17.33 -5.19
N GLY A 21 -1.81 16.53 -4.63
CA GLY A 21 -0.41 16.89 -4.36
C GLY A 21 -0.26 18.05 -3.38
N ASP A 22 0.48 19.09 -3.78
CA ASP A 22 0.93 20.20 -2.93
C ASP A 22 -0.20 20.98 -2.22
N ASN A 23 -1.44 20.88 -2.70
CA ASN A 23 -2.60 21.51 -2.07
C ASN A 23 -2.99 20.88 -0.72
N LEU A 24 -2.62 19.62 -0.46
CA LEU A 24 -2.90 18.94 0.81
C LEU A 24 -2.04 19.44 1.96
N VAL A 25 -0.77 19.74 1.67
CA VAL A 25 0.20 20.24 2.65
C VAL A 25 -0.31 21.55 3.27
N ARG A 26 -0.91 22.44 2.48
CA ARG A 26 -1.49 23.70 3.00
C ARG A 26 -2.71 23.47 3.89
N ARG A 27 -3.56 22.48 3.58
CA ARG A 27 -4.80 22.19 4.33
C ARG A 27 -4.56 21.51 5.69
N PHE A 28 -3.50 20.72 5.83
CA PHE A 28 -3.34 19.84 7.01
C PHE A 28 -1.98 19.99 7.73
N LYS A 29 -1.27 21.10 7.49
CA LYS A 29 0.05 21.41 8.07
C LYS A 29 0.11 21.44 9.60
N ASN A 30 -1.01 21.70 10.29
CA ASN A 30 -1.05 21.93 11.74
C ASN A 30 -1.69 20.78 12.53
N GLY A 31 -1.08 20.39 13.66
CA GLY A 31 -1.60 19.41 14.62
C GLY A 31 -0.80 18.11 14.69
N ARG A 32 -0.92 17.38 15.81
CA ARG A 32 -0.26 16.07 16.00
C ARG A 32 -0.86 15.04 15.03
N ALA A 33 -0.02 14.19 14.45
CA ALA A 33 -0.45 13.06 13.65
C ALA A 33 -0.87 11.92 14.59
N ASN A 34 -2.12 11.47 14.49
CA ASN A 34 -2.61 10.30 15.24
C ASN A 34 -3.32 9.38 14.25
N PHE A 35 -2.65 8.29 13.89
CA PHE A 35 -3.13 7.34 12.88
C PHE A 35 -4.51 6.78 13.23
N GLN A 36 -4.76 6.40 14.48
CA GLN A 36 -6.03 5.83 14.89
C GLN A 36 -7.17 6.85 14.82
N GLU A 37 -6.95 8.07 15.30
CA GLU A 37 -7.96 9.13 15.21
C GLU A 37 -8.24 9.55 13.76
N ASP A 38 -7.19 9.64 12.93
CA ASP A 38 -7.33 10.06 11.54
C ASP A 38 -8.07 8.99 10.72
N ILE A 39 -7.79 7.69 10.91
CA ILE A 39 -8.53 6.58 10.28
C ILE A 39 -9.98 6.54 10.78
N LYS A 40 -10.21 6.69 12.09
CA LYS A 40 -11.56 6.71 12.66
C LYS A 40 -12.42 7.79 12.02
N LYS A 41 -11.87 8.99 11.81
CA LYS A 41 -12.56 10.08 11.11
C LYS A 41 -12.88 9.75 9.66
N VAL A 42 -12.02 9.02 8.96
CA VAL A 42 -12.33 8.58 7.58
C VAL A 42 -13.52 7.62 7.59
N ILE A 43 -13.57 6.68 8.53
CA ILE A 43 -14.68 5.73 8.67
C ILE A 43 -15.98 6.43 9.08
N GLU A 44 -15.93 7.32 10.07
CA GLU A 44 -17.12 8.05 10.57
C GLU A 44 -17.74 8.98 9.51
N ASN A 45 -16.91 9.54 8.63
CA ASN A 45 -17.38 10.41 7.54
C ASN A 45 -17.71 9.62 6.25
N HIS A 46 -17.58 8.29 6.25
CA HIS A 46 -17.85 7.48 5.10
C HIS A 46 -19.34 7.12 5.00
N PHE A 47 -20.01 7.63 3.97
CA PHE A 47 -21.42 7.36 3.66
C PHE A 47 -21.61 6.59 2.34
N GLY A 48 -20.52 6.06 1.78
CA GLY A 48 -20.49 5.45 0.46
C GLY A 48 -20.56 3.92 0.47
N PRO A 49 -20.23 3.28 -0.66
CA PRO A 49 -20.04 1.83 -0.70
C PRO A 49 -18.84 1.40 0.12
N GLU A 50 -18.90 0.19 0.68
CA GLU A 50 -17.84 -0.46 1.48
C GLU A 50 -16.48 -0.59 0.77
N TYR A 51 -16.41 -0.29 -0.53
CA TYR A 51 -15.22 -0.40 -1.36
C TYR A 51 -15.20 0.70 -2.42
N PRO A 52 -14.04 1.04 -3.01
CA PRO A 52 -13.98 2.05 -4.05
C PRO A 52 -14.77 1.60 -5.28
N ASN A 53 -15.57 2.49 -5.86
CA ASN A 53 -16.49 2.16 -6.96
C ASN A 53 -15.77 2.03 -8.32
N THR A 54 -14.75 1.18 -8.36
CA THR A 54 -13.99 0.82 -9.56
C THR A 54 -14.02 -0.70 -9.75
N PRO A 55 -13.86 -1.22 -10.98
CA PRO A 55 -13.79 -2.66 -11.20
C PRO A 55 -12.67 -3.34 -10.40
N ILE A 56 -11.51 -2.69 -10.26
CA ILE A 56 -10.37 -3.26 -9.52
C ILE A 56 -10.58 -3.16 -8.02
N GLY A 57 -11.03 -2.01 -7.51
CA GLY A 57 -11.33 -1.81 -6.10
C GLY A 57 -12.38 -2.80 -5.59
N LYS A 58 -13.47 -2.96 -6.35
CA LYS A 58 -14.50 -3.98 -6.09
C LYS A 58 -13.92 -5.39 -6.14
N SER A 59 -13.10 -5.71 -7.14
CA SER A 59 -12.48 -7.04 -7.25
C SER A 59 -11.58 -7.35 -6.05
N LEU A 60 -10.76 -6.40 -5.60
CA LEU A 60 -9.87 -6.59 -4.46
C LEU A 60 -10.67 -6.82 -3.18
N TYR A 61 -11.66 -5.98 -2.91
CA TYR A 61 -12.56 -6.12 -1.77
C TYR A 61 -13.22 -7.51 -1.72
N LEU A 62 -13.84 -7.93 -2.82
CA LEU A 62 -14.55 -9.21 -2.87
C LEU A 62 -13.62 -10.42 -2.67
N ILE A 63 -12.38 -10.35 -3.18
CA ILE A 63 -11.42 -11.45 -3.00
C ILE A 63 -10.91 -11.46 -1.57
N VAL A 64 -10.56 -10.31 -0.97
CA VAL A 64 -10.15 -10.24 0.44
C VAL A 64 -11.25 -10.77 1.35
N LYS A 65 -12.50 -10.35 1.12
CA LYS A 65 -13.67 -10.86 1.85
C LYS A 65 -13.75 -12.38 1.83
N ARG A 66 -13.62 -13.00 0.65
CA ARG A 66 -13.64 -14.46 0.49
C ARG A 66 -12.46 -15.16 1.16
N GLU A 67 -11.26 -14.59 1.07
CA GLU A 67 -10.06 -15.18 1.70
C GLU A 67 -10.12 -15.09 3.23
N LEU A 68 -10.74 -14.04 3.79
CA LEU A 68 -11.06 -13.95 5.22
C LEU A 68 -12.03 -15.04 5.65
N GLU A 69 -13.14 -15.19 4.93
CA GLU A 69 -14.16 -16.21 5.22
C GLU A 69 -13.59 -17.64 5.09
N HIS A 70 -12.78 -17.88 4.06
CA HIS A 70 -12.07 -19.16 3.89
C HIS A 70 -11.11 -19.46 5.05
N SER A 71 -10.55 -18.41 5.66
CA SER A 71 -9.68 -18.52 6.83
C SER A 71 -10.44 -18.53 8.17
N GLY A 72 -11.77 -18.65 8.14
CA GLY A 72 -12.62 -18.70 9.34
C GLY A 72 -12.85 -17.36 10.04
N ILE A 73 -12.55 -16.24 9.38
CA ILE A 73 -12.80 -14.89 9.90
C ILE A 73 -14.15 -14.38 9.38
N ASN A 74 -15.03 -13.97 10.30
CA ASN A 74 -16.23 -13.22 9.93
C ASN A 74 -15.83 -11.88 9.29
N SER A 75 -16.21 -11.70 8.03
CA SER A 75 -15.92 -10.54 7.18
C SER A 75 -16.98 -9.42 7.29
N GLU A 76 -17.96 -9.58 8.17
CA GLU A 76 -19.03 -8.61 8.41
C GLU A 76 -18.48 -7.22 8.75
N GLY A 77 -18.98 -6.21 8.04
CA GLY A 77 -18.56 -4.82 8.19
C GLY A 77 -17.15 -4.52 7.66
N LEU A 78 -16.54 -5.42 6.87
CA LEU A 78 -15.30 -5.12 6.16
C LEU A 78 -15.46 -3.85 5.32
N LEU A 79 -14.50 -2.94 5.42
CA LEU A 79 -14.41 -1.74 4.60
C LEU A 79 -13.08 -1.75 3.84
N PHE A 80 -13.10 -1.26 2.61
CA PHE A 80 -11.93 -0.91 1.81
C PHE A 80 -12.07 0.54 1.35
N LEU A 81 -11.42 1.47 2.06
CA LEU A 81 -11.63 2.90 1.83
C LEU A 81 -10.40 3.55 1.22
N SER A 82 -10.63 4.55 0.37
CA SER A 82 -9.58 5.47 -0.06
C SER A 82 -9.29 6.48 1.04
N THR A 83 -8.01 6.79 1.21
CA THR A 83 -7.53 7.90 2.06
C THR A 83 -6.98 9.05 1.24
N ILE A 84 -7.00 8.94 -0.09
CA ILE A 84 -6.53 9.99 -1.00
C ILE A 84 -7.19 11.32 -0.66
N ASN A 85 -6.37 12.38 -0.62
CA ASN A 85 -6.77 13.73 -0.24
C ASN A 85 -7.29 13.90 1.21
N THR A 86 -7.03 12.94 2.11
CA THR A 86 -7.35 13.07 3.54
C THR A 86 -6.11 13.41 4.38
N LYS A 87 -6.30 13.65 5.68
CA LYS A 87 -5.18 13.75 6.63
C LYS A 87 -4.34 12.48 6.69
N VAL A 88 -4.96 11.32 6.42
CA VAL A 88 -4.29 10.03 6.52
C VAL A 88 -3.27 9.87 5.40
N ASP A 89 -3.66 10.17 4.16
CA ASP A 89 -2.77 10.21 2.99
C ASP A 89 -1.57 11.12 3.25
N LEU A 90 -1.82 12.38 3.62
CA LEU A 90 -0.72 13.34 3.83
C LEU A 90 0.24 12.95 4.96
N ARG A 91 -0.26 12.45 6.10
CA ARG A 91 0.54 12.28 7.33
C ARG A 91 1.08 10.88 7.52
N HIS A 92 0.40 9.88 6.98
CA HIS A 92 0.71 8.46 7.18
C HIS A 92 1.04 7.75 5.87
N TYR A 93 1.10 8.48 4.75
CA TYR A 93 1.55 7.99 3.43
C TYR A 93 0.82 6.71 3.02
N THR A 94 -0.51 6.80 2.98
CA THR A 94 -1.37 5.67 2.61
C THR A 94 -2.49 6.17 1.72
N ASP A 95 -2.69 5.47 0.61
CA ASP A 95 -3.70 5.78 -0.41
C ASP A 95 -5.05 5.13 -0.11
N GLY A 96 -5.05 4.05 0.69
CA GLY A 96 -6.27 3.46 1.21
C GLY A 96 -6.02 2.41 2.27
N PHE A 97 -7.07 1.81 2.80
CA PHE A 97 -6.93 0.77 3.81
C PHE A 97 -8.10 -0.21 3.81
N PHE A 98 -7.82 -1.44 4.22
CA PHE A 98 -8.83 -2.39 4.68
C PHE A 98 -9.03 -2.25 6.19
N TYR A 99 -10.28 -2.20 6.63
CA TYR A 99 -10.67 -2.16 8.03
C TYR A 99 -11.73 -3.21 8.30
N LEU A 100 -11.57 -3.96 9.39
CA LEU A 100 -12.53 -4.97 9.81
C LEU A 100 -12.91 -4.70 11.28
N PRO A 101 -14.18 -4.42 11.61
CA PRO A 101 -14.61 -4.07 12.97
C PRO A 101 -14.30 -5.13 14.02
N SER A 102 -14.17 -6.40 13.63
CA SER A 102 -13.78 -7.48 14.56
C SER A 102 -12.30 -7.45 14.96
N VAL A 103 -11.48 -6.62 14.30
CA VAL A 103 -10.04 -6.38 14.55
C VAL A 103 -9.71 -4.88 14.37
N PRO A 104 -10.43 -3.98 15.07
CA PRO A 104 -10.55 -2.57 14.68
C PRO A 104 -9.27 -1.75 14.88
N THR A 105 -8.36 -2.19 15.74
CA THR A 105 -7.11 -1.47 16.03
C THR A 105 -6.00 -1.73 15.01
N HIS A 106 -6.21 -2.63 14.05
CA HIS A 106 -5.18 -3.08 13.12
C HIS A 106 -5.66 -3.07 11.66
N PRO A 107 -5.97 -1.90 11.08
CA PRO A 107 -6.27 -1.81 9.66
C PRO A 107 -5.05 -2.23 8.83
N VAL A 108 -5.32 -2.77 7.64
CA VAL A 108 -4.28 -3.02 6.63
C VAL A 108 -4.20 -1.79 5.73
N THR A 109 -3.10 -1.05 5.81
CA THR A 109 -2.90 0.14 4.97
C THR A 109 -2.30 -0.25 3.63
N LEU A 110 -2.68 0.50 2.61
CA LEU A 110 -2.22 0.34 1.24
C LEU A 110 -1.60 1.63 0.75
N ASP A 111 -0.59 1.46 -0.08
CA ASP A 111 0.08 2.54 -0.77
C ASP A 111 0.34 2.08 -2.20
N VAL A 112 -0.19 2.81 -3.18
CA VAL A 112 -0.14 2.39 -4.58
C VAL A 112 1.15 2.87 -5.23
N PHE A 113 1.77 2.01 -6.01
CA PHE A 113 3.03 2.30 -6.65
C PHE A 113 2.97 1.94 -8.13
N ASN A 114 2.83 2.97 -8.96
CA ASN A 114 2.86 2.80 -10.41
C ASN A 114 4.31 2.58 -10.88
N ILE A 115 4.68 1.31 -11.00
CA ILE A 115 5.96 0.87 -11.53
C ILE A 115 5.72 -0.06 -12.72
N ASP A 116 6.63 0.03 -13.69
CA ASP A 116 6.64 -0.87 -14.83
C ASP A 116 6.83 -2.33 -14.38
N PRO A 117 6.00 -3.29 -14.84
CA PRO A 117 6.16 -4.70 -14.48
C PRO A 117 7.52 -5.30 -14.82
N GLU A 118 8.15 -4.91 -15.93
CA GLU A 118 9.48 -5.41 -16.32
C GLU A 118 10.55 -4.84 -15.38
N VAL A 119 10.45 -3.55 -15.03
CA VAL A 119 11.32 -2.93 -14.01
C VAL A 119 11.14 -3.61 -12.65
N LEU A 120 9.90 -3.86 -12.23
CA LEU A 120 9.60 -4.54 -10.97
C LEU A 120 10.18 -5.96 -10.93
N GLU A 121 10.08 -6.69 -12.04
CA GLU A 121 10.63 -8.04 -12.16
C GLU A 121 12.17 -8.02 -12.08
N ASN A 122 12.81 -7.06 -12.76
CA ASN A 122 14.26 -6.87 -12.68
C ASN A 122 14.73 -6.52 -11.27
N LEU A 123 14.02 -5.63 -10.58
CA LEU A 123 14.27 -5.30 -9.18
C LEU A 123 14.14 -6.53 -8.29
N ARG A 124 13.05 -7.29 -8.46
CA ARG A 124 12.82 -8.53 -7.70
C ARG A 124 13.94 -9.53 -7.90
N ASN A 125 14.35 -9.78 -9.15
CA ASN A 125 15.43 -10.71 -9.47
C ASN A 125 16.75 -10.28 -8.84
N SER A 126 17.05 -8.98 -8.86
CA SER A 126 18.23 -8.42 -8.18
C SER A 126 18.16 -8.64 -6.66
N TRP A 127 17.03 -8.34 -6.01
CA TRP A 127 16.88 -8.53 -4.58
C TRP A 127 16.96 -9.99 -4.15
N VAL A 128 16.36 -10.90 -4.92
CA VAL A 128 16.46 -12.35 -4.69
C VAL A 128 17.91 -12.83 -4.79
N LYS A 129 18.64 -12.38 -5.83
CA LYS A 129 20.04 -12.76 -6.04
C LYS A 129 20.95 -12.30 -4.90
N ASN A 130 20.64 -11.15 -4.29
CA ASN A 130 21.42 -10.54 -3.22
C ASN A 130 20.88 -10.85 -1.82
N PHE A 131 19.92 -11.77 -1.68
CA PHE A 131 19.34 -12.13 -0.40
C PHE A 131 20.21 -13.15 0.33
N GLU A 132 20.65 -12.82 1.53
CA GLU A 132 21.53 -13.66 2.36
C GLU A 132 20.79 -14.70 3.21
N GLY A 133 19.45 -14.77 3.13
CA GLY A 133 18.64 -15.75 3.86
C GLY A 133 18.24 -16.97 3.03
N GLU A 134 17.59 -17.95 3.66
CA GLU A 134 17.23 -19.23 3.01
C GLU A 134 16.13 -19.09 1.96
N VAL A 135 15.08 -18.31 2.23
CA VAL A 135 13.92 -18.14 1.34
C VAL A 135 13.49 -16.68 1.29
N TYR A 136 13.46 -16.11 0.08
CA TYR A 136 12.96 -14.76 -0.15
C TYR A 136 11.42 -14.74 -0.18
N SER A 137 10.81 -14.25 0.88
CA SER A 137 9.35 -14.27 1.05
C SER A 137 8.65 -13.04 0.43
N GLY A 138 7.32 -13.11 0.30
CA GLY A 138 6.51 -11.95 -0.09
C GLY A 138 6.63 -10.78 0.89
N THR A 139 6.87 -11.04 2.18
CA THR A 139 7.12 -10.01 3.20
C THR A 139 8.45 -9.29 2.96
N ASN A 140 9.50 -10.02 2.54
CA ASN A 140 10.78 -9.43 2.15
C ASN A 140 10.58 -8.52 0.94
N PHE A 141 9.91 -9.04 -0.10
CA PHE A 141 9.58 -8.27 -1.29
C PHE A 141 8.82 -6.97 -0.99
N GLN A 142 7.78 -7.02 -0.16
CA GLN A 142 7.03 -5.82 0.23
C GLN A 142 7.88 -4.80 0.99
N SER A 143 8.83 -5.27 1.80
CA SER A 143 9.72 -4.39 2.58
C SER A 143 10.78 -3.73 1.69
N ASP A 144 11.35 -4.47 0.73
CA ASP A 144 12.26 -3.92 -0.26
C ASP A 144 11.56 -2.96 -1.23
N LEU A 145 10.34 -3.30 -1.66
CA LEU A 145 9.54 -2.44 -2.51
C LEU A 145 9.15 -1.12 -1.82
N SER A 146 8.77 -1.17 -0.54
CA SER A 146 8.51 0.03 0.27
C SER A 146 9.76 0.90 0.41
N SER A 147 10.91 0.28 0.66
CA SER A 147 12.21 0.98 0.76
C SER A 147 12.59 1.65 -0.56
N TYR A 148 12.39 0.95 -1.68
CA TYR A 148 12.63 1.47 -3.02
C TYR A 148 11.72 2.66 -3.34
N LYS A 149 10.40 2.55 -3.10
CA LYS A 149 9.44 3.64 -3.32
C LYS A 149 9.81 4.89 -2.52
N ASN A 150 10.14 4.71 -1.23
CA ASN A 150 10.51 5.81 -0.35
C ASN A 150 11.82 6.47 -0.78
N GLY A 151 12.85 5.68 -1.06
CA GLY A 151 14.15 6.20 -1.52
C GLY A 151 14.05 6.93 -2.85
N MET A 152 13.24 6.42 -3.80
CA MET A 152 12.97 7.10 -5.06
C MET A 152 12.27 8.45 -4.84
N SER A 153 11.29 8.50 -3.93
CA SER A 153 10.56 9.73 -3.60
C SER A 153 11.46 10.79 -2.94
N GLU A 154 12.33 10.36 -2.03
CA GLU A 154 13.31 11.23 -1.39
C GLU A 154 14.36 11.76 -2.38
N TRP A 155 14.91 10.88 -3.21
CA TRP A 155 15.86 11.26 -4.25
C TRP A 155 15.24 12.30 -5.20
N ASN A 156 14.01 12.09 -5.66
CA ASN A 156 13.27 13.04 -6.48
C ASN A 156 13.09 14.41 -5.78
N ARG A 157 12.83 14.41 -4.46
CA ARG A 157 12.73 15.65 -3.67
C ARG A 157 14.06 16.40 -3.60
N GLN A 158 15.17 15.69 -3.38
CA GLN A 158 16.51 16.29 -3.31
C GLN A 158 16.96 16.84 -4.67
N LYS A 159 16.48 16.28 -5.78
CA LYS A 159 16.83 16.69 -7.15
C LYS A 159 15.84 17.67 -7.80
N LYS A 160 14.80 18.14 -7.09
CA LYS A 160 13.87 19.18 -7.60
C LYS A 160 14.67 20.44 -7.99
N GLY A 161 14.89 20.65 -9.28
CA GLY A 161 15.62 21.80 -9.86
C GLY A 161 16.70 21.45 -10.90
N SER A 162 17.15 20.19 -10.98
CA SER A 162 18.09 19.76 -12.02
C SER A 162 17.38 19.46 -13.33
N LYS A 163 17.85 20.01 -14.47
CA LYS A 163 17.30 19.79 -15.82
C LYS A 163 17.49 18.37 -16.38
N GLU A 164 18.15 17.50 -15.63
CA GLU A 164 18.41 16.14 -16.05
C GLU A 164 17.18 15.27 -15.74
N LEU A 165 16.32 15.11 -16.75
CA LEU A 165 15.29 14.07 -16.79
C LEU A 165 16.00 12.72 -16.90
N PHE A 166 16.40 12.15 -15.77
CA PHE A 166 17.02 10.83 -15.78
C PHE A 166 15.96 9.75 -16.00
N GLN A 167 16.22 8.92 -17.01
CA GLN A 167 15.49 7.69 -17.26
C GLN A 167 15.68 6.78 -16.05
N ILE A 168 14.57 6.30 -15.50
CA ILE A 168 14.49 5.35 -14.37
C ILE A 168 15.27 4.03 -14.66
N GLU A 169 15.75 3.86 -15.89
CA GLU A 169 16.41 2.67 -16.42
C GLU A 169 17.89 2.52 -16.05
N SER A 170 18.57 3.54 -15.53
CA SER A 170 20.03 3.51 -15.29
C SER A 170 20.49 3.64 -13.84
N ILE A 171 19.58 3.72 -12.87
CA ILE A 171 19.98 3.80 -11.46
C ILE A 171 20.15 2.38 -10.94
N GLU A 172 21.40 1.94 -10.79
CA GLU A 172 21.73 0.74 -10.02
C GLU A 172 21.05 0.87 -8.63
N PRO A 173 20.07 0.02 -8.28
CA PRO A 173 19.22 0.19 -7.10
C PRO A 173 19.92 -0.02 -5.75
N SER A 174 21.25 -0.14 -5.76
CA SER A 174 22.02 -0.75 -4.68
C SER A 174 21.92 0.01 -3.35
N ASP A 175 21.39 1.24 -3.30
CA ASP A 175 21.35 1.99 -2.05
C ASP A 175 20.17 2.93 -1.79
N PHE A 176 18.98 2.70 -2.36
CA PHE A 176 17.80 3.41 -1.84
C PHE A 176 17.50 3.05 -0.36
N ARG A 177 18.00 1.90 0.12
CA ARG A 177 18.04 1.53 1.54
C ARG A 177 18.85 2.51 2.40
N LYS A 178 19.87 3.20 1.85
CA LYS A 178 20.66 4.23 2.55
C LYS A 178 19.97 5.59 2.60
N HIS A 179 18.96 5.81 1.75
CA HIS A 179 18.27 7.09 1.66
C HIS A 179 16.90 7.10 2.34
N GLY A 180 16.25 5.95 2.54
CA GLY A 180 14.99 5.89 3.29
C GLY A 180 15.19 6.00 4.80
N HIS A 181 14.23 6.63 5.50
CA HIS A 181 14.18 6.60 6.97
C HIS A 181 14.29 5.14 7.48
N HIS A 182 15.24 4.86 8.39
CA HIS A 182 15.54 3.54 8.96
C HIS A 182 14.39 2.84 9.72
N ARG A 183 13.15 3.35 9.64
CA ARG A 183 11.97 2.69 10.21
C ARG A 183 11.46 1.72 9.15
N GLY A 184 11.72 0.43 9.35
CA GLY A 184 11.23 -0.62 8.47
C GLY A 184 9.73 -0.52 8.22
N ARG A 185 9.27 -1.08 7.09
CA ARG A 185 7.86 -1.12 6.70
C ARG A 185 7.02 -1.77 7.82
N PRO A 186 5.96 -1.12 8.32
CA PRO A 186 5.00 -1.77 9.22
C PRO A 186 4.42 -3.02 8.55
N GLU A 187 4.24 -4.10 9.31
CA GLU A 187 3.79 -5.37 8.74
C GLU A 187 2.41 -5.27 8.05
N ASN A 188 1.55 -4.38 8.57
CA ASN A 188 0.21 -4.10 8.09
C ASN A 188 0.15 -3.15 6.88
N HIS A 189 1.29 -2.69 6.37
CA HIS A 189 1.34 -1.69 5.30
C HIS A 189 1.81 -2.31 3.99
N PHE A 190 0.97 -2.38 2.97
CA PHE A 190 1.30 -3.06 1.71
C PHE A 190 1.44 -2.07 0.55
N ILE A 191 2.46 -2.29 -0.27
CA ILE A 191 2.62 -1.64 -1.56
C ILE A 191 1.84 -2.44 -2.60
N LEU A 192 0.88 -1.78 -3.25
CA LEU A 192 0.10 -2.35 -4.34
C LEU A 192 0.67 -1.83 -5.67
N THR A 193 0.93 -2.72 -6.62
CA THR A 193 1.50 -2.38 -7.95
C THR A 193 0.58 -2.81 -9.09
N PRO A 194 0.81 -2.32 -10.33
CA PRO A 194 0.10 -2.83 -11.50
C PRO A 194 0.21 -4.35 -11.70
N TYR A 195 1.31 -4.96 -11.26
CA TYR A 195 1.51 -6.40 -11.31
C TYR A 195 0.49 -7.14 -10.42
N ASP A 196 0.28 -6.67 -9.19
CA ASP A 196 -0.62 -7.28 -8.21
C ASP A 196 -2.08 -7.28 -8.69
N VAL A 197 -2.46 -6.29 -9.50
CA VAL A 197 -3.83 -6.15 -10.01
C VAL A 197 -4.01 -6.57 -11.46
N GLY A 198 -2.91 -6.89 -12.17
CA GLY A 198 -2.92 -7.15 -13.61
C GLY A 198 -3.68 -8.41 -14.03
N THR A 199 -3.75 -9.43 -13.17
CA THR A 199 -4.50 -10.67 -13.43
C THR A 199 -5.34 -11.10 -12.23
N SER A 200 -6.32 -11.98 -12.46
CA SER A 200 -7.14 -12.55 -11.38
C SER A 200 -6.28 -13.34 -10.36
N GLN A 201 -5.28 -14.06 -10.85
CA GLN A 201 -4.37 -14.83 -10.00
C GLN A 201 -3.53 -13.93 -9.10
N ARG A 202 -2.95 -12.86 -9.64
CA ARG A 202 -2.18 -11.89 -8.84
C ARG A 202 -3.03 -11.18 -7.79
N ARG A 203 -4.28 -10.83 -8.15
CA ARG A 203 -5.24 -10.25 -7.18
C ARG A 203 -5.54 -11.21 -6.03
N LYS A 204 -5.66 -12.51 -6.30
CA LYS A 204 -5.82 -13.54 -5.25
C LYS A 204 -4.59 -13.66 -4.36
N GLU A 205 -3.39 -13.65 -4.93
CA GLU A 205 -2.15 -13.69 -4.17
C GLU A 205 -2.01 -12.49 -3.23
N PHE A 206 -2.30 -11.28 -3.74
CA PHE A 206 -2.33 -10.08 -2.92
C PHE A 206 -3.37 -10.15 -1.80
N ALA A 207 -4.60 -10.52 -2.13
CA ALA A 207 -5.70 -10.64 -1.17
C ALA A 207 -5.41 -11.66 -0.06
N ARG A 208 -4.72 -12.76 -0.37
CA ARG A 208 -4.26 -13.75 0.62
C ARG A 208 -3.26 -13.16 1.60
N MET A 209 -2.35 -12.28 1.15
CA MET A 209 -1.42 -11.60 2.06
C MET A 209 -2.18 -10.71 3.04
N VAL A 210 -3.15 -9.94 2.54
CA VAL A 210 -4.02 -9.08 3.37
C VAL A 210 -4.82 -9.92 4.37
N ALA A 211 -5.48 -10.98 3.92
CA ALA A 211 -6.27 -11.85 4.79
C ALA A 211 -5.42 -12.54 5.87
N ARG A 212 -4.22 -13.03 5.51
CA ARG A 212 -3.27 -13.63 6.46
C ARG A 212 -2.87 -12.67 7.57
N TYR A 213 -2.73 -11.38 7.26
CA TYR A 213 -2.44 -10.38 8.30
C TYR A 213 -3.59 -10.29 9.31
N PHE A 214 -4.85 -10.20 8.84
CA PHE A 214 -6.01 -10.19 9.75
C PHE A 214 -6.13 -11.48 10.59
N VAL A 215 -5.83 -12.64 10.01
CA VAL A 215 -5.73 -13.92 10.74
C VAL A 215 -4.70 -13.86 11.83
N LYS A 216 -3.49 -13.41 11.51
CA LYS A 216 -2.41 -13.25 12.48
C LYS A 216 -2.82 -12.37 13.65
N VAL A 217 -3.35 -11.17 13.37
CA VAL A 217 -3.78 -10.23 14.40
C VAL A 217 -4.89 -10.81 15.27
N ARG A 218 -5.89 -11.45 14.67
CA ARG A 218 -7.00 -12.05 15.42
C ARG A 218 -6.51 -13.12 16.39
N HIS A 219 -5.57 -13.97 15.97
CA HIS A 219 -4.96 -14.97 16.86
C HIS A 219 -4.17 -14.32 18.00
N GLN A 220 -3.37 -13.29 17.72
CA GLN A 220 -2.64 -12.56 18.76
C GLN A 220 -3.59 -11.92 19.78
N MET A 221 -4.71 -11.33 19.33
CA MET A 221 -5.73 -10.76 20.21
C MET A 221 -6.43 -11.81 21.07
N SER A 222 -6.66 -13.02 20.55
CA SER A 222 -7.22 -14.13 21.35
C SER A 222 -6.25 -14.62 22.44
N GLN A 223 -4.95 -14.67 22.14
CA GLN A 223 -3.94 -15.12 23.09
C GLN A 223 -3.69 -14.11 24.22
N GLN A 224 -3.92 -12.82 24.00
CA GLN A 224 -3.76 -11.78 25.03
C GLN A 224 -4.96 -11.67 25.99
N ARG A 225 -6.08 -12.34 25.69
CA ARG A 225 -7.29 -12.34 26.53
C ARG A 225 -7.39 -13.55 27.46
N HIS A 226 -6.45 -14.49 27.36
CA HIS A 226 -6.31 -15.67 28.21
C HIS A 226 -5.04 -15.56 29.05
#